data_AF-A0A8S0PZH4-F1
#
_entry.id   AF-A0A8S0PZH4-F1
#
_cell.length_a   1.000
_cell.length_b   1.000
_cell.length_c   1.000
_cell.angle_alpha   90.00
_cell.angle_beta   90.00
_cell.angle_gamma   90.00
#
_symmetry.space_group_name_H-M   'P 1'
#
loop_
_entity.id
_entity.type
_entity.pdbx_description
1 polymer ?
#
loop_
_entity_poly.entity_id
_entity_poly.type
_entity_poly.pdbx_seq_one_letter_code
_entity_poly.pdbx_strand_id
1 'polypeptide(L)'
;MEGEINNFVMVWITVFASLTYCHTVDKIFPTGYTRSIAILPVVCLFFYLPLNLNTIHLGGTTSFFIAWLAMTRVLIRVEFEPQFDEPYLATSLQDFWGRRWNLMVSNILRPTVYDPVLSISRQVIARKWAALPPVLATFLVSGLMHELVFYNIGRLKPTGEVMCFFLLHGVSLAMEIGIKKL
;
A
#
# COMPACT_ATOMS: atom_id res chain seq x y z
N MET A 1 16.92 -38.89 1.45
CA MET A 1 17.09 -37.65 0.64
C MET A 1 16.29 -37.69 -0.65
N GLU A 2 16.40 -38.71 -1.50
CA GLU A 2 15.68 -38.75 -2.80
C GLU A 2 14.15 -38.63 -2.67
N GLY A 3 13.52 -39.36 -1.73
CA GLY A 3 12.07 -39.27 -1.51
C GLY A 3 11.59 -37.90 -1.02
N GLU A 4 12.43 -37.16 -0.29
CA GLU A 4 12.10 -35.82 0.19
C GLU A 4 12.22 -34.76 -0.90
N ILE A 5 13.22 -34.89 -1.78
CA ILE A 5 13.36 -34.04 -2.97
C ILE A 5 12.15 -34.24 -3.89
N ASN A 6 11.68 -35.47 -4.07
CA ASN A 6 10.47 -35.75 -4.85
C ASN A 6 9.22 -35.09 -4.24
N ASN A 7 9.05 -35.17 -2.91
CA ASN A 7 7.95 -34.50 -2.21
C ASN A 7 8.05 -32.97 -2.34
N PHE A 8 9.25 -32.40 -2.24
CA PHE A 8 9.49 -30.97 -2.42
C PHE A 8 9.14 -30.51 -3.84
N VAL A 9 9.59 -31.23 -4.87
CA VAL A 9 9.25 -30.94 -6.26
C VAL A 9 7.75 -31.02 -6.47
N MET A 10 7.08 -32.04 -5.93
CA MET A 10 5.62 -32.18 -6.00
C MET A 10 4.91 -30.99 -5.35
N VAL A 11 5.32 -30.58 -4.14
CA VAL A 11 4.74 -29.43 -3.44
C VAL A 11 4.80 -28.17 -4.29
N TRP A 12 5.97 -27.85 -4.87
CA TRP A 12 6.12 -26.64 -5.68
C TRP A 12 5.34 -26.70 -7.00
N ILE A 13 5.31 -27.85 -7.68
CA ILE A 13 4.47 -28.03 -8.87
C ILE A 13 3.00 -27.79 -8.53
N THR A 14 2.51 -28.35 -7.42
CA THR A 14 1.14 -28.15 -6.96
C THR A 14 0.85 -26.69 -6.60
N VAL A 15 1.80 -25.98 -5.97
CA VAL A 15 1.68 -24.54 -5.69
C VAL A 15 1.53 -23.75 -6.98
N PHE A 16 2.41 -23.95 -7.98
CA PHE A 16 2.33 -23.23 -9.26
C PHE A 16 1.05 -23.54 -10.04
N ALA A 17 0.61 -24.79 -10.08
CA ALA A 17 -0.65 -25.18 -10.70
C ALA A 17 -1.84 -24.49 -10.01
N SER A 18 -1.84 -24.47 -8.67
CA SER A 18 -2.89 -23.83 -7.87
C SER A 18 -2.95 -22.32 -8.06
N LEU A 19 -1.79 -21.66 -8.18
CA LEU A 19 -1.73 -20.23 -8.49
C LEU A 19 -2.30 -19.91 -9.87
N THR A 20 -2.04 -20.77 -10.85
CA THR A 20 -2.57 -20.65 -12.21
C THR A 20 -4.09 -20.84 -12.22
N TYR A 21 -4.60 -21.82 -11.46
CA TYR A 21 -6.03 -22.02 -11.25
C TYR A 21 -6.71 -20.81 -10.59
N CYS A 22 -6.12 -20.25 -9.52
CA CYS A 22 -6.67 -19.05 -8.90
C CYS A 22 -6.73 -17.88 -9.90
N HIS A 23 -5.70 -17.70 -10.72
CA HIS A 23 -5.67 -16.65 -11.74
C HIS A 23 -6.74 -16.80 -12.82
N THR A 24 -7.05 -18.02 -13.24
CA THR A 24 -8.14 -18.25 -14.21
C THR A 24 -9.51 -18.04 -13.57
N VAL A 25 -9.69 -18.49 -12.33
CA VAL A 25 -10.92 -18.24 -11.54
C VAL A 25 -11.17 -16.73 -11.36
N ASP A 26 -10.12 -15.95 -11.07
CA ASP A 26 -10.21 -14.50 -10.93
C ASP A 26 -10.65 -13.80 -12.23
N LYS A 27 -10.32 -14.36 -13.40
CA LYS A 27 -10.75 -13.85 -14.71
C LYS A 27 -12.17 -14.27 -15.11
N ILE A 28 -12.59 -15.46 -14.68
CA ILE A 28 -13.88 -16.03 -15.08
C ILE A 28 -15.01 -15.52 -14.19
N PHE A 29 -14.76 -15.38 -12.89
CA PHE A 29 -15.80 -15.04 -11.92
C PHE A 29 -15.68 -13.59 -11.43
N PRO A 30 -16.78 -12.81 -11.44
CA PRO A 30 -16.78 -11.47 -10.86
C PRO A 30 -16.53 -11.52 -9.34
N THR A 31 -16.08 -10.40 -8.79
CA THR A 31 -15.85 -10.19 -7.35
C THR A 31 -17.10 -10.57 -6.54
N GLY A 32 -17.02 -11.66 -5.76
CA GLY A 32 -18.16 -12.16 -4.98
C GLY A 32 -17.91 -13.45 -4.20
N TYR A 33 -18.98 -14.00 -3.61
CA TYR A 33 -18.94 -15.22 -2.79
C TYR A 33 -18.69 -16.50 -3.62
N THR A 34 -19.07 -16.51 -4.90
CA THR A 34 -18.83 -17.64 -5.82
C THR A 34 -17.34 -17.87 -6.08
N ARG A 35 -16.61 -16.79 -6.38
CA ARG A 35 -15.14 -16.77 -6.46
C ARG A 35 -14.52 -17.26 -5.15
N SER A 36 -15.15 -16.90 -4.03
CA SER A 36 -14.65 -17.26 -2.70
C SER A 36 -14.73 -18.75 -2.40
N ILE A 37 -15.82 -19.38 -2.80
CA ILE A 37 -16.03 -20.82 -2.68
C ILE A 37 -15.06 -21.57 -3.60
N ALA A 38 -14.83 -21.06 -4.83
CA ALA A 38 -13.89 -21.68 -5.78
C ALA A 38 -12.42 -21.66 -5.32
N ILE A 39 -12.00 -20.63 -4.57
CA ILE A 39 -10.62 -20.50 -4.07
C ILE A 39 -10.40 -21.24 -2.73
N LEU A 40 -11.46 -21.50 -1.96
CA LEU A 40 -11.37 -22.14 -0.64
C LEU A 40 -10.60 -23.49 -0.63
N PRO A 41 -10.80 -24.40 -1.60
CA PRO A 41 -10.04 -25.65 -1.67
C PRO A 41 -8.53 -25.44 -1.80
N VAL A 42 -8.10 -24.39 -2.51
CA VAL A 42 -6.67 -24.06 -2.68
C VAL A 42 -6.06 -23.58 -1.36
N VAL A 43 -6.83 -22.82 -0.57
CA VAL A 43 -6.39 -22.38 0.76
C VAL A 43 -6.18 -23.59 1.68
N CYS A 44 -7.14 -24.52 1.73
CA CYS A 44 -6.99 -25.77 2.50
C CYS A 44 -5.78 -26.59 2.02
N LEU A 45 -5.56 -26.66 0.71
CA LEU A 45 -4.42 -27.35 0.12
C LEU A 45 -3.08 -26.73 0.55
N PHE A 46 -3.01 -25.40 0.63
CA PHE A 46 -1.80 -24.68 1.07
C PHE A 46 -1.47 -24.92 2.55
N PHE A 47 -2.46 -25.24 3.40
CA PHE A 47 -2.18 -25.69 4.76
C PHE A 47 -1.70 -27.15 4.83
N TYR A 48 -2.12 -28.00 3.90
CA TYR A 48 -1.75 -29.42 3.86
C TYR A 48 -0.36 -29.67 3.26
N LEU A 49 0.00 -28.97 2.18
CA LEU A 49 1.24 -29.22 1.41
C LEU A 49 2.54 -29.19 2.23
N PRO A 50 2.75 -28.25 3.16
CA PRO A 50 3.98 -28.20 3.94
C PRO A 50 4.16 -29.39 4.90
N LEU A 51 3.07 -30.08 5.27
CA LEU A 51 3.11 -31.27 6.13
C LEU A 51 3.72 -32.50 5.44
N ASN A 52 3.88 -32.48 4.11
CA ASN A 52 4.54 -33.56 3.35
C ASN A 52 6.07 -33.51 3.41
N LEU A 53 6.64 -32.48 4.05
CA LEU A 53 8.09 -32.29 4.21
C LEU A 53 8.50 -32.56 5.66
N ASN A 54 9.47 -33.45 5.85
CA ASN A 54 9.90 -33.89 7.18
C ASN A 54 11.08 -33.07 7.73
N THR A 55 11.93 -32.51 6.87
CA THR A 55 13.07 -31.69 7.29
C THR A 55 12.64 -30.30 7.73
N ILE A 56 13.11 -29.87 8.90
CA ILE A 56 12.78 -28.58 9.52
C ILE A 56 13.16 -27.39 8.62
N HIS A 57 14.34 -27.40 8.00
CA HIS A 57 14.78 -26.31 7.13
C HIS A 57 13.93 -26.19 5.86
N LEU A 58 13.65 -27.31 5.20
CA LEU A 58 12.90 -27.36 3.94
C LEU A 58 11.39 -27.12 4.18
N GLY A 59 10.82 -27.80 5.17
CA GLY A 59 9.43 -27.67 5.58
C GLY A 59 9.13 -26.30 6.17
N GLY A 60 10.01 -25.76 7.02
CA GLY A 60 9.83 -24.44 7.63
C GLY A 60 9.88 -23.30 6.62
N THR A 61 10.88 -23.30 5.73
CA THR A 61 10.96 -22.29 4.65
C THR A 61 9.76 -22.40 3.69
N THR A 62 9.42 -23.62 3.27
CA THR A 62 8.25 -23.85 2.39
C THR A 62 6.93 -23.44 3.06
N SER A 63 6.75 -23.74 4.35
CA SER A 63 5.58 -23.33 5.13
C SER A 63 5.46 -21.81 5.20
N PHE A 64 6.57 -21.10 5.43
CA PHE A 64 6.59 -19.64 5.46
C PHE A 64 6.13 -19.04 4.14
N PHE A 65 6.69 -19.50 3.01
CA PHE A 65 6.32 -18.99 1.69
C PHE A 65 4.89 -19.34 1.30
N ILE A 66 4.43 -20.57 1.58
CA ILE A 66 3.05 -20.98 1.29
C ILE A 66 2.05 -20.24 2.17
N ALA A 67 2.33 -20.05 3.46
CA ALA A 67 1.49 -19.27 4.36
C ALA A 67 1.42 -17.79 3.93
N TRP A 68 2.54 -17.21 3.49
CA TRP A 68 2.57 -15.88 2.90
C TRP A 68 1.71 -15.77 1.63
N LEU A 69 1.81 -16.75 0.72
CA LEU A 69 1.00 -16.81 -0.50
C LEU A 69 -0.49 -17.01 -0.20
N ALA A 70 -0.84 -17.87 0.77
CA ALA A 70 -2.21 -18.08 1.22
C ALA A 70 -2.77 -16.79 1.83
N MET A 71 -2.00 -16.13 2.69
CA MET A 71 -2.38 -14.88 3.34
C MET A 71 -2.60 -13.77 2.32
N THR A 72 -1.68 -13.57 1.36
CA THR A 72 -1.88 -12.58 0.30
C THR A 72 -3.12 -12.88 -0.54
N ARG A 73 -3.41 -14.15 -0.89
CA ARG A 73 -4.64 -14.51 -1.62
C ARG A 73 -5.94 -14.28 -0.83
N VAL A 74 -5.94 -14.55 0.47
CA VAL A 74 -7.09 -14.25 1.35
C VAL A 74 -7.24 -12.74 1.53
N LEU A 75 -6.13 -12.01 1.70
CA LEU A 75 -6.09 -10.56 1.83
C LEU A 75 -6.43 -9.82 0.54
N ILE A 76 -6.13 -10.38 -0.65
CA ILE A 76 -6.51 -9.81 -1.97
C ILE A 76 -8.04 -9.71 -2.15
N ARG A 77 -8.85 -10.34 -1.28
CA ARG A 77 -10.30 -10.06 -1.20
C ARG A 77 -10.64 -8.69 -0.62
N VAL A 78 -9.67 -8.05 0.03
CA VAL A 78 -9.66 -6.60 0.27
C VAL A 78 -8.91 -6.02 -0.92
N GLU A 79 -9.61 -5.36 -1.82
CA GLU A 79 -8.96 -4.57 -2.88
C GLU A 79 -8.01 -3.59 -2.19
N PHE A 80 -6.71 -3.87 -2.26
CA PHE A 80 -5.71 -2.92 -1.77
C PHE A 80 -5.79 -1.71 -2.69
N GLU A 81 -6.14 -0.56 -2.12
CA GLU A 81 -6.05 0.70 -2.82
C GLU A 81 -4.63 0.80 -3.42
N PRO A 82 -4.51 0.99 -4.75
CA PRO A 82 -3.20 1.06 -5.39
C PRO A 82 -2.37 2.14 -4.67
N GLN A 83 -1.18 1.80 -4.18
CA GLN A 83 -0.37 2.78 -3.45
C GLN A 83 0.13 3.88 -4.38
N PHE A 84 0.35 3.57 -5.66
CA PHE A 84 0.82 4.50 -6.67
C PHE A 84 0.01 4.33 -7.95
N ASP A 85 -0.25 5.45 -8.62
CA ASP A 85 -0.93 5.51 -9.92
C ASP A 85 -0.06 6.28 -10.93
N GLU A 86 0.88 5.55 -11.55
CA GLU A 86 1.79 6.05 -12.60
C GLU A 86 2.33 7.48 -12.34
N PRO A 87 3.06 7.71 -11.22
CA PRO A 87 3.41 9.04 -10.76
C PRO A 87 4.31 9.83 -11.72
N TYR A 88 5.04 9.15 -12.59
CA TYR A 88 5.87 9.76 -13.63
C TYR A 88 5.06 10.44 -14.74
N LEU A 89 3.75 10.16 -14.86
CA LEU A 89 2.84 10.82 -15.80
C LEU A 89 2.15 12.05 -15.20
N ALA A 90 2.53 12.46 -13.98
CA ALA A 90 1.91 13.61 -13.34
C ALA A 90 2.11 14.90 -14.14
N THR A 91 1.03 15.64 -14.37
CA THR A 91 1.03 16.90 -15.13
C THR A 91 1.19 18.15 -14.24
N SER A 92 1.05 17.98 -12.93
CA SER A 92 1.18 19.07 -11.94
C SER A 92 1.52 18.52 -10.54
N LEU A 93 1.95 19.37 -9.61
CA LEU A 93 2.24 18.93 -8.24
C LEU A 93 0.97 18.48 -7.51
N GLN A 94 -0.18 19.07 -7.83
CA GLN A 94 -1.48 18.63 -7.32
C GLN A 94 -1.84 17.23 -7.78
N ASP A 95 -1.57 16.93 -9.06
CA ASP A 95 -1.83 15.62 -9.63
C ASP A 95 -0.88 14.57 -9.04
N PHE A 96 0.41 14.91 -8.93
CA PHE A 96 1.43 14.06 -8.34
C PHE A 96 1.08 13.67 -6.90
N TRP A 97 0.99 14.66 -5.99
CA TRP A 97 0.80 14.39 -4.56
C TRP A 97 -0.63 13.99 -4.19
N GLY A 98 -1.63 14.43 -4.96
CA GLY A 98 -3.03 14.23 -4.62
C GLY A 98 -3.66 12.96 -5.19
N ARG A 99 -3.15 12.46 -6.32
CA ARG A 99 -3.82 11.39 -7.10
C ARG A 99 -2.90 10.26 -7.57
N ARG A 100 -1.58 10.42 -7.49
CA ARG A 100 -0.65 9.47 -8.10
C ARG A 100 0.40 8.94 -7.15
N TRP A 101 0.81 9.74 -6.17
CA TRP A 101 1.84 9.39 -5.20
C TRP A 101 1.24 9.00 -3.85
N ASN A 102 1.53 7.78 -3.41
CA ASN A 102 1.17 7.24 -2.08
C ASN A 102 -0.29 7.53 -1.67
N LEU A 103 -1.23 6.95 -2.42
CA LEU A 103 -2.67 7.17 -2.23
C LEU A 103 -3.14 6.82 -0.82
N MET A 104 -2.53 5.81 -0.19
CA MET A 104 -2.83 5.45 1.19
C MET A 104 -2.53 6.59 2.16
N VAL A 105 -1.35 7.22 2.06
CA VAL A 105 -0.98 8.36 2.92
C VAL A 105 -1.90 9.56 2.65
N SER A 106 -2.19 9.84 1.38
CA SER A 106 -3.13 10.91 1.01
C SER A 106 -4.54 10.67 1.55
N ASN A 107 -5.01 9.43 1.54
CA ASN A 107 -6.31 9.02 2.10
C ASN A 107 -6.36 9.06 3.63
N ILE A 108 -5.22 8.92 4.31
CA ILE A 108 -5.12 9.07 5.77
C ILE A 108 -5.04 10.56 6.14
N LEU A 109 -4.18 11.34 5.48
CA LEU A 109 -3.94 12.74 5.81
C LEU A 109 -5.13 13.64 5.47
N ARG A 110 -5.95 13.28 4.48
CA ARG A 110 -7.13 14.04 4.08
C ARG A 110 -8.16 14.20 5.24
N PRO A 111 -8.70 13.12 5.83
CA PRO A 111 -9.64 13.24 6.95
C PRO A 111 -8.96 13.64 8.26
N THR A 112 -7.69 13.33 8.47
CA THR A 112 -7.01 13.58 9.76
C THR A 112 -6.44 14.99 9.90
N VAL A 113 -5.99 15.61 8.80
CA VAL A 113 -5.34 16.92 8.82
C VAL A 113 -6.03 17.89 7.87
N TYR A 114 -6.20 17.52 6.61
CA TYR A 114 -6.65 18.46 5.58
C TYR A 114 -8.07 18.97 5.83
N ASP A 115 -9.05 18.07 6.02
CA ASP A 115 -10.46 18.43 6.15
C ASP A 115 -10.74 19.22 7.45
N PRO A 116 -10.20 18.83 8.63
CA PRO A 116 -10.31 19.65 9.84
C PRO A 116 -9.74 21.05 9.66
N VAL A 117 -8.52 21.18 9.10
CA VAL A 117 -7.87 22.49 8.91
C VAL A 117 -8.62 23.31 7.86
N LEU A 118 -9.16 22.69 6.82
CA LEU A 118 -9.98 23.36 5.82
C LEU A 118 -11.28 23.88 6.43
N SER A 119 -11.90 23.13 7.33
CA SER A 119 -13.15 23.55 8.00
C SER A 119 -12.94 24.85 8.79
N ILE A 120 -11.84 24.95 9.54
CA ILE A 120 -11.44 26.14 10.30
C ILE A 120 -11.05 27.28 9.33
N SER A 121 -10.25 26.97 8.31
CA SER A 121 -9.77 27.97 7.34
C SER A 121 -10.89 28.65 6.58
N ARG A 122 -11.97 27.93 6.26
CA ARG A 122 -13.16 28.49 5.60
C ARG A 122 -13.93 29.50 6.47
N GLN A 123 -13.81 29.41 7.79
CA GLN A 123 -14.47 30.34 8.72
C GLN A 123 -13.69 31.65 8.85
N VAL A 124 -12.36 31.61 8.69
CA VAL A 124 -11.47 32.75 8.95
C VAL A 124 -11.01 33.44 7.68
N ILE A 125 -10.82 32.69 6.58
CA ILE A 125 -10.17 33.16 5.36
C ILE A 125 -11.16 33.19 4.20
N ALA A 126 -11.02 34.18 3.31
CA ALA A 126 -11.79 34.26 2.08
C ALA A 126 -11.74 32.94 1.29
N ARG A 127 -12.89 32.53 0.73
CA ARG A 127 -13.11 31.23 0.08
C ARG A 127 -12.07 30.88 -1.00
N LYS A 128 -11.49 31.89 -1.67
CA LYS A 128 -10.42 31.70 -2.66
C LYS A 128 -9.14 31.14 -2.04
N TRP A 129 -8.76 31.60 -0.85
CA TRP A 129 -7.50 31.30 -0.15
C TRP A 129 -7.63 30.23 0.93
N ALA A 130 -8.85 29.82 1.28
CA ALA A 130 -9.11 28.81 2.31
C ALA A 130 -8.45 27.45 2.06
N ALA A 131 -8.02 27.17 0.83
CA ALA A 131 -7.34 25.91 0.46
C ALA A 131 -5.82 25.92 0.73
N LEU A 132 -5.19 27.08 1.00
CA LEU A 132 -3.74 27.15 1.21
C LEU A 132 -3.30 26.64 2.60
N PRO A 133 -3.92 27.08 3.72
CA PRO A 133 -3.53 26.59 5.04
C PRO A 133 -3.61 25.06 5.21
N PRO A 134 -4.67 24.34 4.76
CA PRO A 134 -4.72 22.90 4.94
C PRO A 134 -3.67 22.16 4.11
N VAL A 135 -3.25 22.70 2.97
CA VAL A 135 -2.13 22.14 2.20
C VAL A 135 -0.83 22.24 3.00
N LEU A 136 -0.49 23.43 3.50
CA LEU A 136 0.73 23.64 4.28
C LEU A 136 0.73 22.78 5.55
N ALA A 137 -0.39 22.72 6.26
CA ALA A 137 -0.54 21.86 7.44
C ALA A 137 -0.34 20.38 7.13
N THR A 138 -0.89 19.90 6.00
CA THR A 138 -0.74 18.50 5.57
C THR A 138 0.72 18.15 5.28
N PHE A 139 1.45 19.02 4.57
CA PHE A 139 2.87 18.80 4.29
C PHE A 139 3.76 18.90 5.52
N LEU A 140 3.44 19.80 6.46
CA LEU A 140 4.14 19.89 7.75
C LEU A 140 3.98 18.60 8.57
N VAL A 141 2.75 18.11 8.73
CA VAL A 141 2.49 16.85 9.45
C VAL A 141 3.15 15.67 8.75
N SER A 142 3.11 15.62 7.41
CA SER A 142 3.80 14.59 6.64
C SER A 142 5.32 14.62 6.87
N GLY A 143 5.94 15.80 6.84
CA GLY A 143 7.38 15.97 7.11
C GLY A 143 7.78 15.51 8.51
N LEU A 144 7.01 15.91 9.54
CA LEU A 144 7.19 15.46 10.92
C LEU A 144 7.13 13.94 11.05
N MET A 145 6.15 13.31 10.40
CA MET A 145 6.02 11.85 10.43
C MET A 145 7.21 11.16 9.78
N HIS A 146 7.75 11.70 8.68
CA HIS A 146 8.93 11.13 8.05
C HIS A 146 10.18 11.25 8.94
N GLU A 147 10.38 12.37 9.62
CA GLU A 147 11.49 12.51 10.58
C GLU A 147 11.37 11.52 11.74
N LEU A 148 10.17 11.34 12.28
CA LEU A 148 9.91 10.34 13.32
C LEU A 148 10.19 8.92 12.82
N VAL A 149 9.81 8.59 11.58
CA VAL A 149 10.08 7.28 10.98
C VAL A 149 11.59 7.06 10.81
N PHE A 150 12.33 8.04 10.26
CA PHE A 150 13.77 7.95 10.11
C PHE A 150 14.51 7.85 11.45
N TYR A 151 14.03 8.56 12.47
CA TYR A 151 14.58 8.48 13.82
C TYR A 151 14.34 7.10 14.46
N ASN A 152 13.12 6.57 14.38
CA ASN A 152 12.78 5.31 15.03
C ASN A 152 13.33 4.08 14.29
N ILE A 153 13.17 4.02 12.97
CA ILE A 153 13.57 2.86 12.16
C ILE A 153 15.05 2.93 11.80
N GLY A 154 15.50 4.09 11.29
CA GLY A 154 16.87 4.28 10.82
C GLY A 154 17.88 4.62 11.93
N ARG A 155 17.41 4.95 13.15
CA ARG A 155 18.24 5.49 14.25
C ARG A 155 19.06 6.72 13.84
N LEU A 156 18.59 7.45 12.83
CA LEU A 156 19.22 8.67 12.33
C LEU A 156 18.76 9.85 13.17
N LYS A 157 19.67 10.79 13.47
CA LYS A 157 19.29 12.02 14.16
C LYS A 157 18.37 12.86 13.26
N PRO A 158 17.30 13.46 13.79
CA PRO A 158 16.43 14.33 12.99
C PRO A 158 17.20 15.60 12.61
N THR A 159 17.54 15.74 11.34
CA THR A 159 18.34 16.86 10.82
C THR A 159 17.50 18.05 10.33
N GLY A 160 16.18 17.90 10.18
CA GLY A 160 15.34 18.93 9.55
C GLY A 160 15.28 18.82 8.02
N GLU A 161 16.18 18.08 7.38
CA GLU A 161 16.31 18.07 5.91
C GLU A 161 15.05 17.51 5.23
N VAL A 162 14.50 16.44 5.78
CA VAL A 162 13.27 15.80 5.28
C VAL A 162 12.08 16.72 5.50
N MET A 163 12.01 17.39 6.66
CA MET A 163 11.00 18.41 6.90
C MET A 163 11.06 19.53 5.86
N CYS A 164 12.25 20.07 5.61
CA CYS A 164 12.46 21.13 4.63
C CYS A 164 12.02 20.69 3.23
N PHE A 165 12.34 19.46 2.82
CA PHE A 165 11.87 18.90 1.56
C PHE A 165 10.34 18.94 1.45
N PHE A 166 9.61 18.43 2.44
CA PHE A 166 8.14 18.45 2.41
C PHE A 166 7.58 19.87 2.47
N LEU A 167 8.14 20.75 3.27
CA LEU A 167 7.68 22.15 3.35
C LEU A 167 7.87 22.90 2.02
N LEU A 168 9.01 22.71 1.35
CA LEU A 168 9.26 23.27 0.02
C LEU A 168 8.19 22.82 -0.97
N HIS A 169 7.90 21.50 -1.01
CA HIS A 169 6.84 20.97 -1.87
C HIS A 169 5.45 21.49 -1.50
N GLY A 170 5.16 21.65 -0.21
CA GLY A 170 3.90 22.22 0.27
C GLY A 170 3.70 23.67 -0.16
N VAL A 171 4.75 24.48 -0.12
CA VAL A 171 4.73 25.88 -0.61
C VAL A 171 4.59 25.91 -2.13
N SER A 172 5.33 25.09 -2.87
CA SER A 172 5.19 24.98 -4.34
C SER A 172 3.77 24.58 -4.74
N LEU A 173 3.16 23.64 -4.01
CA LEU A 173 1.78 23.23 -4.25
C LEU A 173 0.77 24.34 -3.95
N ALA A 174 0.97 25.06 -2.84
CA ALA A 174 0.14 26.20 -2.47
C ALA A 174 0.22 27.32 -3.54
N MET A 175 1.41 27.60 -4.05
CA MET A 175 1.60 28.55 -5.16
C MET A 175 0.87 28.11 -6.42
N GLU A 176 0.98 26.83 -6.81
CA GLU A 176 0.29 26.29 -7.98
C GLU A 176 -1.25 26.42 -7.85
N ILE A 177 -1.80 26.15 -6.66
CA ILE A 177 -3.23 26.34 -6.37
C ILE A 177 -3.62 27.82 -6.45
N GLY A 178 -2.76 28.72 -5.96
CA GLY A 178 -2.97 30.17 -6.04
C GLY A 178 -3.03 30.64 -7.50
N ILE A 179 -2.05 30.24 -8.31
CA ILE A 179 -1.96 30.59 -9.74
C ILE A 179 -3.17 30.07 -10.52
N LYS A 180 -3.61 28.83 -10.28
CA LYS A 180 -4.80 28.27 -10.96
C LYS A 180 -6.13 28.95 -10.57
N LYS A 181 -6.14 29.81 -9.55
CA LYS A 181 -7.33 30.53 -9.06
C LYS A 181 -7.32 32.04 -9.37
N LEU A 182 -6.21 32.56 -9.91
CA LEU A 182 -6.12 33.90 -10.49
C LEU A 182 -6.88 33.94 -11.81
#